data_AF-A0A9X4HX32-F1
#
_entry.id   AF-A0A9X4HX32-F1
#
_cell.length_a   1.000
_cell.length_b   1.000
_cell.length_c   1.000
_cell.angle_alpha   90.00
_cell.angle_beta   90.00
_cell.angle_gamma   90.00
#
_symmetry.space_group_name_H-M   'P 1'
#
loop_
_entity.id
_entity.type
_entity.pdbx_description
1 polymer ?
#
loop_
_entity_poly.entity_id
_entity_poly.type
_entity_poly.pdbx_seq_one_letter_code
_entity_poly.pdbx_strand_id
1 'polypeptide(L)' 'MNSRVDVAVMIGSGVPATLRALGKRVCWVVLVNGERRGTAFATREEALECQAAWQQLKKGLAA' A
#
# COMPACT_ATOMS: atom_id res chain seq x y z
N MET A 1 16.30 11.56 -7.43
CA MET A 1 14.84 11.48 -7.13
C MET A 1 14.62 10.50 -5.98
N ASN A 2 14.39 10.96 -4.75
CA ASN A 2 14.30 10.06 -3.59
C ASN A 2 12.83 9.74 -3.25
N SER A 3 12.17 8.94 -4.09
CA SER A 3 10.78 8.54 -3.86
C SER A 3 10.66 7.65 -2.61
N ARG A 4 10.03 8.14 -1.55
CA ARG A 4 9.84 7.39 -0.30
C ARG A 4 8.65 6.45 -0.47
N VAL A 5 8.81 5.17 -0.16
CA VAL A 5 7.74 4.17 -0.24
C VAL A 5 7.41 3.69 1.17
N ASP A 6 6.21 4.00 1.65
CA ASP A 6 5.72 3.67 2.99
C ASP A 6 4.49 2.75 2.91
N VAL A 7 4.27 1.95 3.94
CA VAL A 7 3.03 1.17 4.12
C VAL A 7 2.21 1.82 5.23
N ALA A 8 0.97 2.18 4.91
CA ALA A 8 0.04 2.78 5.86
C ALA A 8 -1.13 1.84 6.16
N VAL A 9 -1.66 1.93 7.38
CA VAL A 9 -2.86 1.22 7.80
C VAL A 9 -4.06 2.16 7.75
N MET A 10 -5.18 1.67 7.24
CA MET A 10 -6.46 2.36 7.26
C MET A 10 -7.45 1.56 8.10
N ILE A 11 -8.19 2.25 8.97
CA ILE A 11 -9.13 1.65 9.92
C ILE A 11 -10.50 2.32 9.75
N GLY A 12 -11.57 1.54 9.89
CA GLY A 12 -12.94 2.07 9.89
C GLY A 12 -13.37 2.61 8.53
N SER A 13 -13.76 3.90 8.45
CA SER A 13 -14.22 4.55 7.21
C SER A 13 -13.14 4.65 6.14
N GLY A 14 -11.87 4.55 6.53
CA GLY A 14 -10.75 4.47 5.60
C GLY A 14 -10.67 3.15 4.82
N VAL A 15 -11.34 2.09 5.30
CA VAL A 15 -11.36 0.80 4.60
C VAL A 15 -12.38 0.84 3.46
N PRO A 16 -12.01 0.44 2.23
CA PRO A 16 -12.94 0.39 1.10
C PRO A 16 -14.19 -0.43 1.40
N ALA A 17 -15.33 -0.01 0.83
CA ALA A 17 -16.62 -0.65 1.05
C ALA A 17 -16.61 -2.15 0.70
N THR A 18 -15.86 -2.55 -0.33
CA THR A 18 -15.67 -3.95 -0.74
C THR A 18 -15.01 -4.80 0.34
N LEU A 19 -13.94 -4.30 0.98
CA LEU A 19 -13.27 -4.98 2.08
C LEU A 19 -14.12 -4.97 3.36
N ARG A 20 -14.87 -3.89 3.61
CA ARG A 20 -15.82 -3.81 4.72
C ARG A 20 -16.96 -4.83 4.58
N ALA A 21 -17.47 -5.03 3.36
CA ALA A 21 -18.49 -6.04 3.08
C ALA A 21 -17.99 -7.47 3.35
N LEU A 22 -16.69 -7.71 3.21
CA LEU A 22 -16.02 -8.97 3.57
C LEU A 22 -15.69 -9.08 5.07
N GLY A 23 -16.19 -8.15 5.91
CA GLY A 23 -15.96 -8.13 7.35
C GLY A 23 -14.60 -7.58 7.79
N LYS A 24 -13.77 -7.07 6.86
CA LYS A 24 -12.47 -6.48 7.20
C LYS A 24 -12.68 -5.08 7.78
N ARG A 25 -12.13 -4.84 8.98
CA ARG A 25 -12.17 -3.54 9.68
C ARG A 25 -10.89 -2.73 9.52
N VAL A 26 -9.87 -3.34 8.90
CA VAL A 26 -8.53 -2.80 8.70
C VAL A 26 -8.08 -3.18 7.29
N CYS A 27 -7.39 -2.28 6.59
CA CYS A 27 -6.68 -2.58 5.35
C CYS A 27 -5.34 -1.85 5.29
N TRP A 28 -4.46 -2.32 4.42
CA TRP A 28 -3.13 -1.74 4.22
C TRP A 28 -3.03 -1.12 2.84
N VAL A 29 -2.29 -0.03 2.71
CA VAL A 29 -2.06 0.66 1.43
C VAL A 29 -0.59 1.04 1.30
N VAL A 30 -0.10 1.05 0.08
CA VAL A 30 1.25 1.55 -0.23
C VAL A 30 1.15 3.02 -0.63
N LEU A 31 1.97 3.84 0.04
CA LEU A 31 2.15 5.26 -0.27
C LEU A 31 3.50 5.45 -0.95
N VAL A 32 3.53 6.23 -2.02
CA VAL A 32 4.76 6.71 -2.66
C VAL A 32 4.75 8.23 -2.56
N ASN A 33 5.73 8.80 -1.87
CA ASN A 33 5.81 10.23 -1.55
C ASN A 33 4.56 10.78 -0.86
N GLY A 34 3.93 9.98 0.00
CA GLY A 34 2.69 10.35 0.69
C GLY A 34 1.42 10.20 -0.14
N GLU A 35 1.52 9.95 -1.45
CA GLU A 35 0.36 9.64 -2.29
C GLU A 35 0.09 8.14 -2.30
N ARG A 36 -1.19 7.76 -2.18
CA ARG A 36 -1.60 6.36 -2.31
C ARG A 36 -1.39 5.88 -3.75
N ARG A 37 -0.43 4.98 -3.93
CA ARG A 37 -0.06 4.36 -5.22
C ARG A 37 -0.17 2.85 -5.08
N GLY A 38 -1.40 2.37 -4.92
CA GLY A 38 -1.71 0.96 -4.76
C GLY A 38 -3.18 0.70 -4.42
N THR A 39 -3.59 -0.55 -4.57
CA THR A 39 -4.87 -1.07 -4.08
C THR A 39 -4.85 -1.20 -2.55
N ALA A 40 -6.02 -1.33 -1.93
CA ALA A 40 -6.11 -1.67 -0.52
C ALA A 40 -5.93 -3.18 -0.35
N PHE A 41 -4.91 -3.56 0.42
CA PHE A 41 -4.56 -4.94 0.73
C PHE A 41 -5.30 -5.42 1.98
N ALA A 42 -5.64 -6.70 2.00
CA ALA A 42 -6.38 -7.31 3.10
C ALA A 42 -5.46 -7.72 4.25
N THR A 43 -4.15 -7.88 3.99
CA THR A 43 -3.13 -8.18 4.99
C THR A 43 -1.93 -7.22 4.88
N ARG A 44 -1.09 -7.22 5.92
CA ARG A 44 0.13 -6.40 5.92
C ARG A 44 1.19 -6.97 4.98
N GLU A 45 1.27 -8.29 4.91
CA GLU A 45 2.24 -9.03 4.12
C GLU A 45 2.09 -8.71 2.64
N GLU A 46 0.86 -8.72 2.11
CA GLU A 46 0.56 -8.31 0.73
C GLU A 46 1.04 -6.88 0.44
N ALA A 47 0.83 -5.96 1.38
CA ALA A 47 1.27 -4.57 1.23
C ALA A 47 2.81 -4.43 1.27
N LEU A 48 3.50 -5.27 2.05
CA LEU A 48 4.97 -5.29 2.11
C LEU A 48 5.58 -5.88 0.84
N GLU A 49 4.97 -6.91 0.25
CA GLU A 49 5.39 -7.44 -1.06
C GLU A 49 5.24 -6.37 -2.14
N CYS A 50 4.12 -5.64 -2.14
CA CYS A 50 3.92 -4.51 -3.05
C CYS A 50 4.95 -3.39 -2.81
N GLN A 51 5.26 -3.05 -1.55
CA GLN A 51 6.31 -2.09 -1.22
C GLN A 51 7.67 -2.53 -1.77
N ALA A 52 8.03 -3.81 -1.61
CA ALA A 52 9.28 -4.35 -2.13
C ALA A 52 9.36 -4.24 -3.66
N ALA A 53 8.27 -4.56 -4.37
CA ALA A 53 8.19 -4.40 -5.82
C ALA A 53 8.40 -2.94 -6.25
N TRP A 54 7.77 -1.98 -5.56
CA TRP A 54 7.98 -0.54 -5.81
C TRP A 54 9.43 -0.12 -5.57
N GLN A 55 10.07 -0.62 -4.51
CA GLN A 55 11.47 -0.33 -4.24
C GLN A 55 12.41 -0.91 -5.30
N GLN A 56 12.09 -2.09 -5.86
CA GLN A 56 12.84 -2.69 -6.96
C GLN A 56 12.67 -1.88 -8.26
N LEU A 57 11.45 -1.48 -8.60
CA LEU A 57 11.18 -0.64 -9.78
C LEU A 57 11.95 0.68 -9.71
N LYS A 58 12.03 1.29 -8.51
CA LYS A 58 12.80 2.51 -8.27
C LYS A 58 14.30 2.31 -8.55
N LYS A 59 14.86 1.12 -8.29
CA LYS A 59 16.25 0.80 -8.61
C LYS A 59 16.46 0.66 -10.13
N GLY A 60 15.48 0.11 -10.86
CA GLY A 60 15.54 -0.05 -12.31
C GLY A 60 15.40 1.25 -13.10
N LEU A 61 14.65 2.24 -12.60
CA LEU A 61 14.48 3.57 -13.21
C LEU A 61 15.67 4.52 -12.97
N ALA A 62 16.65 4.11 -12.17
CA ALA A 62 17.86 4.89 -11.85
C ALA A 62 19.12 4.39 -12.58
N ALA A 63 18.98 3.38 -13.46
CA ALA A 63 20.02 2.85 -14.35
C ALA A 63 19.80 3.38 -15.78
#